data_AF-S0FB51-F1
#
_entry.id   AF-S0FB51-F1
#
_cell.length_a   1.000
_cell.length_b   1.000
_cell.length_c   1.000
_cell.angle_alpha   90.00
_cell.angle_beta   90.00
_cell.angle_gamma   90.00
#
_symmetry.space_group_name_H-M   'P 1'
#
loop_
_entity.id
_entity.type
_entity.pdbx_description
1 polymer ?
#
loop_
_entity_poly.entity_id
_entity_poly.type
_entity_poly.pdbx_seq_one_letter_code
_entity_poly.pdbx_strand_id
1 'polypeptide(L)'
;MKNNPMKFPPLIFFLIILLSACSPSSGYLLEEAERTSRISLDSCDYYLMQIEHPERMDASGRARYCYLKAQLNFNTGRSALLDSLIQAGQEACREADNQRLMKSLKMMEIRIALWKNQFDSVLSMSDTFQKEYPALSDTLLVQIYSFRREAYIQKKEDSLALQMADQAIALAFDTISKVRTACYRISLLSKNGYKEQAEEEYRHLFASLPEDEDYSWLRHEVVMFRMSWLENEKRWKEALQASQYLRIPNRDGAAVRLYLRGKSYESVMALDSAYHYFQLASQSLSTDVSRMASQILLDRFQKFQLPENLYWQSERLRHQEEDARRGLNFTKSAEEFRRVRVENELYLVRMKRQQQLIWLMSGLLVASLLAGGLMIGYLREKRRRMLTDERLRNEQIEEETRKLRYENALLQKETELTTLREQEAQQQVKVADLRAALFRKLSVYGKLPSLAQKSEKDPSARITLSEEEWGEIQQTVNEAFDGFTKRLAEAYPLMTEKDLRFCCLVKLNVNMKDLSDIYCVSKAAISKRKFRIKTEKMNVTDEQLSLDDFLRSF
;
A
#
# COMPACT_ATOMS: atom_id res chain seq x y z
N MET A 1 7.75 39.37 5.57
CA MET A 1 7.02 38.81 4.40
C MET A 1 7.95 37.90 3.62
N LYS A 2 7.69 36.59 3.61
CA LYS A 2 7.97 35.65 2.50
C LYS A 2 7.42 34.27 2.91
N ASN A 3 6.17 34.02 2.55
CA ASN A 3 5.52 32.72 2.63
C ASN A 3 6.05 31.84 1.49
N ASN A 4 6.68 30.71 1.81
CA ASN A 4 6.87 29.61 0.86
C ASN A 4 6.02 28.43 1.34
N PRO A 5 4.91 28.08 0.66
CA PRO A 5 4.21 26.85 0.94
C PRO A 5 5.05 25.67 0.43
N MET A 6 5.40 24.75 1.33
CA MET A 6 6.01 23.46 0.98
C MET A 6 5.10 22.73 -0.01
N LYS A 7 5.57 22.58 -1.24
CA LYS A 7 4.95 21.73 -2.25
C LYS A 7 5.19 20.26 -1.88
N PHE A 8 4.11 19.55 -1.51
CA PHE A 8 4.12 18.09 -1.51
C PHE A 8 4.44 17.60 -2.94
N PRO A 9 5.32 16.61 -3.14
CA PRO A 9 5.66 16.16 -4.48
C PRO A 9 4.49 15.37 -5.08
N PRO A 10 4.06 15.67 -6.33
CA PRO A 10 2.98 14.96 -7.02
C PRO A 10 3.30 13.49 -7.36
N LEU A 11 4.48 12.98 -6.98
CA LEU A 11 4.93 11.61 -7.26
C LEU A 11 4.10 10.54 -6.56
N ILE A 12 3.60 10.79 -5.33
CA ILE A 12 2.81 9.79 -4.60
C ILE A 12 1.42 9.62 -5.24
N PHE A 13 0.85 10.71 -5.77
CA PHE A 13 -0.40 10.67 -6.51
C PHE A 13 -0.22 10.00 -7.88
N PHE A 14 0.93 10.23 -8.55
CA PHE A 14 1.26 9.59 -9.82
C PHE A 14 1.51 8.07 -9.69
N LEU A 15 2.07 7.60 -8.57
CA LEU A 15 2.33 6.17 -8.34
C LEU A 15 1.04 5.37 -8.11
N ILE A 16 0.03 5.97 -7.49
CA ILE A 16 -1.29 5.34 -7.30
C ILE A 16 -2.04 5.22 -8.62
N ILE A 17 -1.85 6.18 -9.55
CA ILE A 17 -2.45 6.16 -10.88
C ILE A 17 -1.73 5.17 -11.83
N LEU A 18 -0.44 4.92 -11.63
CA LEU A 18 0.33 3.94 -12.42
C LEU A 18 0.12 2.48 -11.98
N LEU A 19 -0.31 2.23 -10.74
CA LEU A 19 -0.68 0.89 -10.26
C LEU A 19 -2.08 0.44 -10.70
N SER A 20 -2.90 1.36 -11.23
CA SER A 20 -4.12 1.03 -11.98
C SER A 20 -3.84 0.86 -13.48
N ALA A 21 -2.71 0.24 -13.83
CA ALA A 21 -2.45 -0.25 -15.18
C ALA A 21 -3.41 -1.41 -15.51
N CYS A 22 -4.63 -1.01 -15.85
CA CYS A 22 -5.68 -1.67 -16.61
C CYS A 22 -5.70 -3.21 -16.57
N SER A 23 -6.34 -3.77 -15.53
CA SER A 23 -7.27 -4.87 -15.84
C SER A 23 -8.28 -4.31 -16.85
N PRO A 24 -8.53 -4.97 -17.99
CA PRO A 24 -9.54 -4.51 -18.93
C PRO A 24 -10.84 -4.25 -18.17
N SER A 25 -11.45 -3.08 -18.40
CA SER A 25 -12.66 -2.71 -17.65
C SER A 25 -13.74 -3.77 -17.88
N SER A 26 -14.55 -4.06 -16.86
CA SER A 26 -15.66 -5.01 -17.02
C SER A 26 -16.57 -4.66 -18.19
N GLY A 27 -16.68 -3.35 -18.52
CA GLY A 27 -17.36 -2.86 -19.72
C GLY A 27 -16.71 -3.31 -21.03
N TYR A 28 -15.38 -3.16 -21.17
CA TYR A 28 -14.65 -3.61 -22.35
C TYR A 28 -14.75 -5.13 -22.54
N LEU A 29 -14.59 -5.90 -21.46
CA LEU A 29 -14.72 -7.37 -21.51
C LEU A 29 -16.13 -7.78 -21.94
N LEU A 30 -17.15 -7.08 -21.46
CA LEU A 30 -18.53 -7.34 -21.82
C LEU A 30 -18.82 -7.00 -23.29
N GLU A 31 -18.30 -5.88 -23.81
CA GLU A 31 -18.42 -5.53 -25.23
C GLU A 31 -17.76 -6.58 -26.14
N GLU A 32 -16.59 -7.07 -25.76
CA GLU A 32 -15.89 -8.09 -26.54
C GLU A 32 -16.58 -9.45 -26.46
N ALA A 33 -17.17 -9.80 -25.31
CA ALA A 33 -18.05 -10.95 -25.17
C ALA A 33 -19.28 -10.82 -26.10
N GLU A 34 -19.91 -9.65 -26.19
CA GLU A 34 -21.05 -9.41 -27.08
C GLU A 34 -20.67 -9.58 -28.55
N ARG A 35 -19.53 -9.02 -28.98
CA ARG A 35 -19.03 -9.16 -30.36
C ARG A 35 -18.78 -10.61 -30.71
N THR A 36 -18.12 -11.34 -29.82
CA THR A 36 -17.76 -12.74 -30.06
C THR A 36 -18.93 -13.71 -29.89
N SER A 37 -20.00 -13.35 -29.17
CA SER A 37 -21.19 -14.20 -28.95
C SER A 37 -21.84 -14.74 -30.23
N ARG A 38 -21.72 -14.02 -31.36
CA ARG A 38 -22.27 -14.41 -32.66
C ARG A 38 -21.31 -15.24 -33.52
N ILE A 39 -20.04 -15.29 -33.13
CA ILE A 39 -18.95 -15.89 -33.91
C ILE A 39 -18.47 -17.19 -33.24
N SER A 40 -18.21 -17.13 -31.93
CA SER A 40 -17.63 -18.22 -31.15
C SER A 40 -18.13 -18.17 -29.70
N LEU A 41 -18.82 -19.24 -29.28
CA LEU A 41 -19.25 -19.40 -27.89
C LEU A 41 -18.06 -19.51 -26.92
N ASP A 42 -16.96 -20.13 -27.36
CA ASP A 42 -15.76 -20.30 -26.53
C ASP A 42 -15.08 -18.95 -26.26
N SER A 43 -14.99 -18.10 -27.28
CA SER A 43 -14.45 -16.74 -27.12
C SER A 43 -15.35 -15.89 -26.23
N CYS A 44 -16.67 -16.03 -26.36
CA CYS A 44 -17.62 -15.37 -25.47
C CYS A 44 -17.44 -15.83 -24.01
N ASP A 45 -17.32 -17.14 -23.73
CA ASP A 45 -17.08 -17.64 -22.37
C ASP A 45 -15.75 -17.11 -21.82
N TYR A 46 -14.69 -17.09 -22.63
CA TYR A 46 -13.38 -16.58 -22.24
C TYR A 46 -13.44 -15.13 -21.73
N TYR A 47 -14.16 -14.24 -22.42
CA TYR A 47 -14.29 -12.85 -21.98
C TYR A 47 -15.21 -12.71 -20.76
N LEU A 48 -16.31 -13.46 -20.71
CA LEU A 48 -17.22 -13.45 -19.55
C LEU A 48 -16.55 -13.98 -18.28
N MET A 49 -15.68 -15.00 -18.38
CA MET A 49 -14.97 -15.56 -17.23
C MET A 49 -13.94 -14.59 -16.61
N GLN A 50 -13.52 -13.56 -17.34
CA GLN A 50 -12.61 -12.53 -16.82
C GLN A 50 -13.33 -11.45 -16.00
N ILE A 51 -14.65 -11.43 -16.01
CA ILE A 51 -15.46 -10.50 -15.20
C ILE A 51 -15.64 -11.10 -13.80
N GLU A 52 -14.78 -10.69 -12.87
CA GLU A 52 -14.75 -11.27 -11.50
C GLU A 52 -15.90 -10.81 -10.61
N HIS A 53 -16.32 -9.56 -10.76
CA HIS A 53 -17.33 -8.90 -9.92
C HIS A 53 -18.45 -8.29 -10.79
N PRO A 54 -19.29 -9.12 -11.44
CA PRO A 54 -20.39 -8.62 -12.26
C PRO A 54 -21.38 -7.75 -11.46
N GLU A 55 -21.53 -7.99 -10.15
CA GLU A 55 -22.38 -7.21 -9.25
C GLU A 55 -21.99 -5.73 -9.14
N ARG A 56 -20.71 -5.39 -9.39
CA ARG A 56 -20.21 -4.02 -9.34
C ARG A 56 -20.50 -3.21 -10.60
N MET A 57 -20.97 -3.86 -11.66
CA MET A 57 -21.35 -3.18 -12.90
C MET A 57 -22.62 -2.36 -12.69
N ASP A 58 -22.88 -1.41 -13.58
CA ASP A 58 -24.16 -0.71 -13.63
C ASP A 58 -25.30 -1.68 -13.98
N ALA A 59 -26.55 -1.29 -13.71
CA ALA A 59 -27.71 -2.16 -13.97
C ALA A 59 -27.78 -2.64 -15.42
N SER A 60 -27.42 -1.78 -16.39
CA SER A 60 -27.36 -2.14 -17.81
C SER A 60 -26.26 -3.17 -18.11
N GLY A 61 -25.06 -3.01 -17.53
CA GLY A 61 -23.97 -3.98 -17.63
C GLY A 61 -24.33 -5.33 -17.00
N ARG A 62 -24.94 -5.34 -15.81
CA ARG A 62 -25.42 -6.56 -15.14
C ARG A 62 -26.43 -7.32 -15.99
N ALA A 63 -27.42 -6.62 -16.53
CA ALA A 63 -28.44 -7.23 -17.36
C ALA A 63 -27.86 -7.89 -18.62
N ARG A 64 -26.93 -7.20 -19.30
CA ARG A 64 -26.23 -7.72 -20.48
C ARG A 64 -25.37 -8.94 -20.14
N TYR A 65 -24.62 -8.89 -19.04
CA TYR A 65 -23.84 -10.02 -18.55
C TYR A 65 -24.72 -11.24 -18.28
N CYS A 66 -25.83 -11.06 -17.53
CA CYS A 66 -26.77 -12.13 -17.24
C CYS A 66 -27.36 -12.76 -18.50
N TYR A 67 -27.77 -11.94 -19.48
CA TYR A 67 -28.29 -12.41 -20.75
C TYR A 67 -27.27 -13.27 -21.54
N LEU A 68 -26.04 -12.76 -21.70
CA LEU A 68 -24.99 -13.48 -22.43
C LEU A 68 -24.59 -14.77 -21.71
N LYS A 69 -24.46 -14.73 -20.38
CA LYS A 69 -24.11 -15.93 -19.60
C LYS A 69 -25.23 -16.97 -19.65
N ALA A 70 -26.50 -16.55 -19.62
CA ALA A 70 -27.64 -17.44 -19.80
C ALA A 70 -27.67 -18.05 -21.20
N GLN A 71 -27.44 -17.27 -22.25
CA GLN A 71 -27.37 -17.74 -23.63
C GLN A 71 -26.24 -18.77 -23.82
N LEU A 72 -25.06 -18.49 -23.28
CA LEU A 72 -23.92 -19.39 -23.32
C LEU A 72 -24.20 -20.70 -22.57
N ASN A 73 -24.69 -20.61 -21.34
CA ASN A 73 -25.00 -21.77 -20.50
C ASN A 73 -26.04 -22.67 -21.19
N PHE A 74 -27.09 -22.08 -21.77
CA PHE A 74 -28.09 -22.82 -22.53
C PHE A 74 -27.48 -23.51 -23.76
N ASN A 75 -26.69 -22.80 -24.57
CA ASN A 75 -26.12 -23.37 -25.79
C ASN A 75 -25.05 -24.44 -25.52
N THR A 76 -24.40 -24.40 -24.36
CA THR A 76 -23.40 -25.39 -23.92
C THR A 76 -23.98 -26.51 -23.06
N GLY A 77 -25.30 -26.54 -22.85
CA GLY A 77 -25.98 -27.55 -22.02
C GLY A 77 -25.73 -27.42 -20.51
N ARG A 78 -25.16 -26.31 -20.04
CA ARG A 78 -24.96 -26.01 -18.61
C ARG A 78 -26.27 -25.50 -18.02
N SER A 79 -27.09 -26.38 -17.46
CA SER A 79 -28.42 -26.02 -16.94
C SER A 79 -28.40 -25.33 -15.57
N ALA A 80 -27.31 -25.51 -14.81
CA ALA A 80 -27.16 -24.91 -13.49
C ALA A 80 -27.22 -23.37 -13.58
N LEU A 81 -27.96 -22.75 -12.66
CA LEU A 81 -28.08 -21.30 -12.50
C LEU A 81 -28.83 -20.56 -13.62
N LEU A 82 -29.37 -21.24 -14.64
CA LEU A 82 -30.12 -20.56 -15.71
C LEU A 82 -31.28 -19.70 -15.17
N ASP A 83 -32.11 -20.27 -14.29
CA ASP A 83 -33.27 -19.55 -13.74
C ASP A 83 -32.83 -18.34 -12.91
N SER A 84 -31.79 -18.50 -12.08
CA SER A 84 -31.21 -17.42 -11.29
C SER A 84 -30.62 -16.31 -12.17
N LEU A 85 -29.95 -16.66 -13.27
CA LEU A 85 -29.39 -15.70 -14.22
C LEU A 85 -30.49 -14.92 -14.94
N ILE A 86 -31.57 -15.59 -15.35
CA ILE A 86 -32.72 -14.94 -16.00
C ILE A 86 -33.39 -13.98 -15.01
N GLN A 87 -33.65 -14.42 -13.78
CA GLN A 87 -34.26 -13.58 -12.76
C GLN A 87 -33.40 -12.34 -12.44
N ALA A 88 -32.10 -12.54 -12.18
CA ALA A 88 -31.17 -11.44 -11.91
C ALA A 88 -31.07 -10.48 -13.11
N GLY A 89 -31.07 -11.01 -14.34
CA GLY A 89 -31.07 -10.21 -15.55
C GLY A 89 -32.33 -9.37 -15.72
N GLN A 90 -33.51 -9.93 -15.40
CA GLN A 90 -34.78 -9.21 -15.45
C GLN A 90 -34.84 -8.11 -14.40
N GLU A 91 -34.40 -8.37 -13.17
CA GLU A 91 -34.29 -7.36 -12.11
C GLU A 91 -33.39 -6.20 -12.54
N ALA A 92 -32.19 -6.50 -13.06
CA ALA A 92 -31.27 -5.50 -13.57
C ALA A 92 -31.85 -4.72 -14.78
N CYS A 93 -32.64 -5.36 -15.64
CA CYS A 93 -33.37 -4.67 -16.71
C CYS A 93 -34.43 -3.70 -16.20
N ARG A 94 -35.13 -4.02 -15.09
CA ARG A 94 -36.12 -3.11 -14.47
C ARG A 94 -35.41 -1.88 -13.89
N GLU A 95 -34.28 -2.08 -13.23
CA GLU A 95 -33.45 -1.00 -12.68
C GLU A 95 -32.88 -0.08 -13.77
N ALA A 96 -32.46 -0.65 -14.92
CA ALA A 96 -31.90 0.09 -16.05
C ALA A 96 -32.94 0.65 -17.03
N ASP A 97 -34.24 0.37 -16.80
CA ASP A 97 -35.35 0.59 -17.76
C ASP A 97 -35.05 0.11 -19.19
N ASN A 98 -34.36 -1.04 -19.32
CA ASN A 98 -33.95 -1.59 -20.61
C ASN A 98 -34.99 -2.57 -21.18
N GLN A 99 -36.06 -2.01 -21.76
CA GLN A 99 -37.16 -2.80 -22.31
C GLN A 99 -36.75 -3.75 -23.45
N ARG A 100 -35.72 -3.40 -24.23
CA ARG A 100 -35.23 -4.25 -25.33
C ARG A 100 -34.61 -5.54 -24.81
N LEU A 101 -33.75 -5.42 -23.79
CA LEU A 101 -33.09 -6.57 -23.20
C LEU A 101 -34.04 -7.38 -22.33
N MET A 102 -35.00 -6.73 -21.66
CA MET A 102 -36.12 -7.40 -20.97
C MET A 102 -36.87 -8.36 -21.90
N LYS A 103 -37.28 -7.89 -23.09
CA LYS A 103 -37.93 -8.74 -24.11
C LYS A 103 -37.06 -9.94 -24.51
N SER A 104 -35.76 -9.73 -24.65
CA SER A 104 -34.80 -10.79 -25.03
C SER A 104 -34.64 -11.85 -23.93
N LEU A 105 -34.60 -11.42 -22.66
CA LEU A 105 -34.56 -12.32 -21.50
C LEU A 105 -35.86 -13.11 -21.34
N LYS A 106 -37.03 -12.49 -21.52
CA LYS A 106 -38.31 -13.20 -21.49
C LYS A 106 -38.43 -14.24 -22.61
N MET A 107 -37.95 -13.92 -23.82
CA MET A 107 -37.89 -14.89 -24.91
C MET A 107 -36.97 -16.07 -24.58
N MET A 108 -35.83 -15.79 -23.93
CA MET A 108 -34.90 -16.81 -23.46
C MET A 108 -35.53 -17.70 -22.39
N GLU A 109 -36.28 -17.11 -21.45
CA GLU A 109 -37.02 -17.82 -20.41
C GLU A 109 -38.04 -18.81 -21.00
N ILE A 110 -38.85 -18.36 -21.97
CA ILE A 110 -39.80 -19.22 -22.70
C ILE A 110 -39.07 -20.37 -23.39
N ARG A 111 -37.92 -20.08 -24.03
CA ARG A 111 -37.10 -21.11 -24.69
C ARG A 111 -36.53 -22.12 -23.69
N ILE A 112 -36.10 -21.67 -22.51
CA ILE A 112 -35.62 -22.54 -21.43
C ILE A 112 -36.75 -23.42 -20.91
N ALA A 113 -37.94 -22.88 -20.70
CA ALA A 113 -39.12 -23.64 -20.28
C ALA A 113 -39.46 -24.75 -21.31
N LEU A 114 -39.37 -24.44 -22.60
CA LEU A 114 -39.56 -25.43 -23.67
C LEU A 114 -38.51 -26.54 -23.60
N TRP A 115 -37.22 -26.20 -23.42
CA TRP A 115 -36.14 -27.17 -23.26
C TRP A 115 -36.30 -28.07 -22.02
N LYS A 116 -36.89 -27.53 -20.94
CA LYS A 116 -37.25 -28.28 -19.73
C LYS A 116 -38.56 -29.08 -19.88
N ASN A 117 -39.17 -29.12 -21.06
CA ASN A 117 -40.47 -29.74 -21.34
C ASN A 117 -41.64 -29.19 -20.48
N GLN A 118 -41.58 -27.92 -20.09
CA GLN A 118 -42.63 -27.25 -19.32
C GLN A 118 -43.64 -26.56 -20.25
N PHE A 119 -44.40 -27.36 -21.00
CA PHE A 119 -45.22 -26.86 -22.11
C PHE A 119 -46.34 -25.90 -21.68
N ASP A 120 -46.99 -26.14 -20.53
CA ASP A 120 -48.02 -25.23 -20.01
C ASP A 120 -47.42 -23.86 -19.62
N SER A 121 -46.20 -23.86 -19.07
CA SER A 121 -45.47 -22.63 -18.78
C SER A 121 -45.10 -21.89 -20.06
N VAL A 122 -44.67 -22.59 -21.13
CA VAL A 122 -44.41 -21.96 -22.43
C VAL A 122 -45.64 -21.20 -22.93
N LEU A 123 -46.81 -21.84 -22.89
CA LEU A 123 -48.08 -21.21 -23.31
C LEU A 123 -48.42 -20.01 -22.42
N SER A 124 -48.45 -20.18 -21.09
CA SER A 124 -48.84 -19.11 -20.16
C SER A 124 -47.86 -17.93 -20.19
N MET A 125 -46.55 -18.19 -20.22
CA MET A 125 -45.53 -17.16 -20.23
C MET A 125 -45.54 -16.38 -21.54
N SER A 126 -45.72 -17.07 -22.67
CA SER A 126 -45.82 -16.42 -23.97
C SER A 126 -47.09 -15.55 -24.08
N ASP A 127 -48.22 -15.99 -23.53
CA ASP A 127 -49.46 -15.19 -23.45
C ASP A 127 -49.28 -13.95 -22.59
N THR A 128 -48.68 -14.10 -21.42
CA THR A 128 -48.37 -12.95 -20.54
C THR A 128 -47.43 -11.99 -21.25
N PHE A 129 -46.39 -12.49 -21.92
CA PHE A 129 -45.43 -11.67 -22.65
C PHE A 129 -46.09 -10.87 -23.79
N GLN A 130 -47.00 -11.49 -24.55
CA GLN A 130 -47.74 -10.80 -25.62
C GLN A 130 -48.74 -9.77 -25.07
N LYS A 131 -49.36 -10.02 -23.90
CA LYS A 131 -50.25 -9.05 -23.24
C LYS A 131 -49.51 -7.84 -22.70
N GLU A 132 -48.34 -8.05 -22.12
CA GLU A 132 -47.49 -6.96 -21.61
C GLU A 132 -46.91 -6.10 -22.75
N TYR A 133 -46.60 -6.71 -23.90
CA TYR A 133 -46.05 -6.03 -25.06
C TYR A 133 -46.97 -6.20 -26.28
N PRO A 134 -48.06 -5.42 -26.39
CA PRO A 134 -49.02 -5.58 -27.49
C PRO A 134 -48.42 -5.23 -28.87
N ALA A 135 -47.40 -4.37 -28.92
CA ALA A 135 -46.69 -3.99 -30.15
C ALA A 135 -45.32 -4.70 -30.24
N LEU A 136 -45.34 -6.04 -30.30
CA LEU A 136 -44.15 -6.84 -30.59
C LEU A 136 -43.82 -6.78 -32.09
N SER A 137 -42.53 -6.91 -32.41
CA SER A 137 -42.11 -7.03 -33.81
C SER A 137 -42.49 -8.40 -34.37
N ASP A 138 -42.71 -8.45 -35.68
CA ASP A 138 -43.05 -9.69 -36.40
C ASP A 138 -42.02 -10.80 -36.13
N THR A 139 -40.72 -10.47 -36.07
CA THR A 139 -39.66 -11.43 -35.73
C THR A 139 -39.89 -12.10 -34.37
N LEU A 140 -40.29 -11.34 -33.35
CA LEU A 140 -40.54 -11.87 -32.01
C LEU A 140 -41.85 -12.67 -31.96
N LEU A 141 -42.88 -12.22 -32.69
CA LEU A 141 -44.14 -12.94 -32.82
C LEU A 141 -43.95 -14.31 -33.49
N VAL A 142 -43.18 -14.38 -34.58
CA VAL A 142 -42.83 -15.64 -35.26
C VAL A 142 -42.13 -16.62 -34.28
N GLN A 143 -41.24 -16.13 -33.42
CA GLN A 143 -40.60 -16.95 -32.40
C GLN A 143 -41.58 -17.46 -31.34
N ILE A 144 -42.47 -16.59 -30.84
CA ILE A 144 -43.53 -16.96 -29.90
C ILE A 144 -44.42 -18.06 -30.48
N TYR A 145 -44.90 -17.87 -31.71
CA TYR A 145 -45.75 -18.86 -32.37
C TYR A 145 -44.99 -20.16 -32.63
N SER A 146 -43.67 -20.09 -32.90
CA SER A 146 -42.84 -21.29 -33.01
C SER A 146 -42.74 -22.06 -31.69
N PHE A 147 -42.58 -21.37 -30.55
CA PHE A 147 -42.55 -22.01 -29.23
C PHE A 147 -43.91 -22.59 -28.84
N ARG A 148 -45.00 -21.86 -29.09
CA ARG A 148 -46.37 -22.36 -28.85
C ARG A 148 -46.69 -23.58 -29.71
N ARG A 149 -46.33 -23.54 -30.99
CA ARG A 149 -46.49 -24.68 -31.90
C ARG A 149 -45.80 -25.91 -31.34
N GLU A 150 -44.54 -25.79 -30.91
CA GLU A 150 -43.80 -26.92 -30.34
C GLU A 150 -44.48 -27.44 -29.08
N ALA A 151 -44.91 -26.55 -28.17
CA ALA A 151 -45.67 -26.94 -26.98
C ALA A 151 -46.96 -27.71 -27.32
N TYR A 152 -47.74 -27.25 -28.31
CA TYR A 152 -48.95 -27.94 -28.76
C TYR A 152 -48.66 -29.28 -29.44
N ILE A 153 -47.58 -29.40 -30.22
CA ILE A 153 -47.15 -30.68 -30.81
C ILE A 153 -46.86 -31.71 -29.72
N GLN A 154 -46.14 -31.31 -28.67
CA GLN A 154 -45.80 -32.20 -27.55
C GLN A 154 -47.04 -32.57 -26.72
N LYS A 155 -48.02 -31.66 -26.62
CA LYS A 155 -49.33 -31.92 -26.01
C LYS A 155 -50.28 -32.74 -26.92
N LYS A 156 -49.89 -33.06 -28.17
CA LYS A 156 -50.71 -33.75 -29.17
C LYS A 156 -51.97 -32.97 -29.59
N GLU A 157 -51.91 -31.64 -29.50
CA GLU A 157 -52.98 -30.73 -29.93
C GLU A 157 -52.67 -30.22 -31.34
N ASP A 158 -52.68 -31.13 -32.32
CA ASP A 158 -52.15 -30.86 -33.67
C ASP A 158 -52.92 -29.75 -34.43
N SER A 159 -54.20 -29.51 -34.11
CA SER A 159 -55.00 -28.42 -34.72
C SER A 159 -54.52 -27.03 -34.26
N LEU A 160 -54.25 -26.88 -32.97
CA LEU A 160 -53.72 -25.63 -32.40
C LEU A 160 -52.27 -25.41 -32.84
N ALA A 161 -51.47 -26.48 -32.94
CA ALA A 161 -50.15 -26.40 -33.53
C ALA A 161 -50.20 -25.88 -34.98
N LEU A 162 -51.16 -26.32 -35.78
CA LEU A 162 -51.33 -25.85 -37.16
C LEU A 162 -51.72 -24.37 -37.21
N GLN A 163 -52.64 -23.94 -36.35
CA GLN A 163 -53.00 -22.54 -36.23
C GLN A 163 -51.80 -21.65 -35.86
N MET A 164 -50.94 -22.10 -34.94
CA MET A 164 -49.70 -21.37 -34.62
C MET A 164 -48.72 -21.33 -35.80
N ALA A 165 -48.66 -22.39 -36.60
CA ALA A 165 -47.85 -22.41 -37.82
C ALA A 165 -48.38 -21.41 -38.87
N ASP A 166 -49.71 -21.32 -39.04
CA ASP A 166 -50.35 -20.34 -39.93
C ASP A 166 -50.02 -18.90 -39.51
N GLN A 167 -50.13 -18.60 -38.21
CA GLN A 167 -49.79 -17.29 -37.67
C GLN A 167 -48.30 -16.96 -37.87
N ALA A 168 -47.41 -17.93 -37.70
CA ALA A 168 -45.98 -17.74 -37.93
C ALA A 168 -45.65 -17.49 -39.41
N ILE A 169 -46.33 -18.17 -40.35
CA ILE A 169 -46.13 -17.96 -41.79
C ILE A 169 -46.59 -16.57 -42.21
N ALA A 170 -47.77 -16.14 -41.73
CA ALA A 170 -48.33 -14.83 -42.08
C ALA A 170 -47.41 -13.64 -41.70
N LEU A 171 -46.58 -13.82 -40.67
CA LEU A 171 -45.66 -12.79 -40.16
C LEU A 171 -44.20 -12.99 -40.61
N ALA A 172 -43.87 -14.12 -41.23
CA ALA A 172 -42.51 -14.38 -41.69
C ALA A 172 -42.19 -13.50 -42.90
N PHE A 173 -41.26 -12.55 -42.75
CA PHE A 173 -40.88 -11.61 -43.81
C PHE A 173 -39.58 -12.02 -44.52
N ASP A 174 -38.57 -12.49 -43.77
CA ASP A 174 -37.28 -12.89 -44.33
C ASP A 174 -37.31 -14.32 -44.91
N THR A 175 -36.46 -14.57 -45.91
CA THR A 175 -36.43 -15.83 -46.67
C THR A 175 -36.16 -17.04 -45.76
N ILE A 176 -35.31 -16.89 -44.75
CA ILE A 176 -34.93 -17.99 -43.85
C ILE A 176 -36.11 -18.35 -42.94
N SER A 177 -36.74 -17.35 -42.33
CA SER A 177 -37.92 -17.53 -41.49
C SER A 177 -39.07 -18.13 -42.28
N LYS A 178 -39.34 -17.66 -43.51
CA LYS A 178 -40.36 -18.22 -44.41
C LYS A 178 -40.14 -19.69 -44.71
N VAL A 179 -38.90 -20.07 -45.07
CA VAL A 179 -38.55 -21.47 -45.32
C VAL A 179 -38.76 -22.31 -44.08
N ARG A 180 -38.23 -21.86 -42.95
CA ARG A 180 -38.31 -22.61 -41.69
C ARG A 180 -39.77 -22.81 -41.27
N THR A 181 -40.59 -21.77 -41.27
CA THR A 181 -42.00 -21.86 -40.86
C THR A 181 -42.82 -22.73 -41.83
N ALA A 182 -42.58 -22.61 -43.13
CA ALA A 182 -43.23 -23.44 -44.15
C ALA A 182 -42.86 -24.92 -44.01
N CYS A 183 -41.57 -25.28 -43.85
CA CYS A 183 -41.17 -26.67 -43.63
C CYS A 183 -41.84 -27.30 -42.41
N TYR A 184 -41.94 -26.57 -41.30
CA TYR A 184 -42.65 -27.07 -40.11
C TYR A 184 -44.13 -27.30 -40.38
N ARG A 185 -44.80 -26.40 -41.10
CA ARG A 185 -46.21 -26.55 -41.46
C ARG A 185 -46.43 -27.75 -42.38
N ILE A 186 -45.61 -27.90 -43.41
CA ILE A 186 -45.63 -29.05 -44.33
C ILE A 186 -45.49 -30.36 -43.54
N SER A 187 -44.55 -30.42 -42.59
CA SER A 187 -44.36 -31.59 -41.73
C SER A 187 -45.61 -31.90 -40.89
N LEU A 188 -46.29 -30.87 -40.37
CA LEU A 188 -47.48 -31.04 -39.56
C LEU A 188 -48.69 -31.47 -40.40
N LEU A 189 -48.89 -30.87 -41.58
CA LEU A 189 -49.92 -31.26 -42.54
C LEU A 189 -49.79 -32.72 -42.94
N SER A 190 -48.57 -33.15 -43.30
CA SER A 190 -48.29 -34.54 -43.65
C SER A 190 -48.62 -35.50 -42.50
N LYS A 191 -48.19 -35.18 -41.28
CA LYS A 191 -48.49 -35.98 -40.07
C LYS A 191 -49.99 -36.10 -39.81
N ASN A 192 -50.74 -35.04 -40.07
CA ASN A 192 -52.21 -34.99 -39.90
C ASN A 192 -52.99 -35.58 -41.08
N GLY A 193 -52.32 -36.13 -42.09
CA GLY A 193 -52.95 -36.77 -43.25
C GLY A 193 -53.33 -35.83 -44.40
N TYR A 194 -53.08 -34.52 -44.29
CA TYR A 194 -53.32 -33.52 -45.33
C TYR A 194 -52.19 -33.49 -46.37
N LYS A 195 -51.91 -34.65 -46.98
CA LYS A 195 -50.75 -34.85 -47.85
C LYS A 195 -50.76 -33.95 -49.09
N GLU A 196 -51.91 -33.82 -49.75
CA GLU A 196 -52.01 -33.00 -50.98
C GLU A 196 -51.71 -31.53 -50.71
N GLN A 197 -52.21 -31.00 -49.58
CA GLN A 197 -51.91 -29.63 -49.15
C GLN A 197 -50.41 -29.49 -48.85
N ALA A 198 -49.81 -30.45 -48.14
CA ALA A 198 -48.38 -30.45 -47.86
C ALA A 198 -47.52 -30.45 -49.15
N GLU A 199 -47.96 -31.17 -50.18
CA GLU A 199 -47.32 -31.22 -51.50
C GLU A 199 -47.44 -29.92 -52.27
N GLU A 200 -48.60 -29.28 -52.24
CA GLU A 200 -48.83 -27.98 -52.86
C GLU A 200 -47.97 -26.90 -52.21
N GLU A 201 -47.93 -26.86 -50.88
CA GLU A 201 -47.09 -25.91 -50.15
C GLU A 201 -45.60 -26.12 -50.40
N TYR A 202 -45.15 -27.37 -50.45
CA TYR A 202 -43.77 -27.66 -50.81
C TYR A 202 -43.43 -27.13 -52.22
N ARG A 203 -44.32 -27.34 -53.20
CA ARG A 203 -44.13 -26.85 -54.57
C ARG A 203 -44.04 -25.33 -54.61
N HIS A 204 -44.94 -24.63 -53.92
CA HIS A 204 -44.91 -23.17 -53.83
C HIS A 204 -43.65 -22.66 -53.14
N LEU A 205 -43.28 -23.27 -52.02
CA LEU A 205 -42.07 -22.93 -51.29
C LEU A 205 -40.84 -23.09 -52.17
N PHE A 206 -40.66 -24.26 -52.78
CA PHE A 206 -39.50 -24.55 -53.61
C PHE A 206 -39.41 -23.61 -54.82
N ALA A 207 -40.53 -23.30 -55.47
CA ALA A 207 -40.60 -22.37 -56.60
C ALA A 207 -40.27 -20.91 -56.21
N SER A 208 -40.54 -20.53 -54.97
CA SER A 208 -40.25 -19.18 -54.45
C SER A 208 -38.77 -18.93 -54.11
N LEU A 209 -37.94 -19.97 -54.07
CA LEU A 209 -36.54 -19.86 -53.65
C LEU A 209 -35.66 -19.30 -54.77
N PRO A 210 -34.83 -18.27 -54.48
CA PRO A 210 -33.88 -17.74 -55.44
C PRO A 210 -32.93 -18.82 -55.99
N GLU A 211 -32.53 -18.69 -57.25
CA GLU A 211 -31.55 -19.60 -57.88
C GLU A 211 -30.09 -19.15 -57.71
N ASP A 212 -29.89 -18.00 -57.07
CA ASP A 212 -28.60 -17.38 -56.80
C ASP A 212 -27.69 -18.27 -55.93
N GLU A 213 -26.38 -18.16 -56.12
CA GLU A 213 -25.39 -18.93 -55.36
C GLU A 213 -25.51 -18.69 -53.85
N ASP A 214 -25.80 -17.46 -53.43
CA ASP A 214 -25.94 -17.07 -52.02
C ASP A 214 -27.06 -17.82 -51.29
N TYR A 215 -28.09 -18.30 -52.01
CA TYR A 215 -29.22 -19.05 -51.46
C TYR A 215 -29.15 -20.55 -51.78
N SER A 216 -28.08 -21.02 -52.42
CA SER A 216 -27.92 -22.43 -52.78
C SER A 216 -27.97 -23.35 -51.55
N TRP A 217 -27.46 -22.91 -50.40
CA TRP A 217 -27.55 -23.66 -49.15
C TRP A 217 -29.00 -23.80 -48.66
N LEU A 218 -29.83 -22.76 -48.82
CA LEU A 218 -31.22 -22.78 -48.37
C LEU A 218 -32.08 -23.69 -49.27
N ARG A 219 -31.83 -23.66 -50.58
CA ARG A 219 -32.44 -24.61 -51.52
C ARG A 219 -32.01 -26.04 -51.19
N HIS A 220 -30.74 -26.26 -50.86
CA HIS A 220 -30.24 -27.55 -50.42
C HIS A 220 -30.99 -28.05 -49.17
N GLU A 221 -31.15 -27.22 -48.14
CA GLU A 221 -31.92 -27.55 -46.93
C GLU A 221 -33.36 -27.97 -47.23
N VAL A 222 -34.06 -27.25 -48.12
CA VAL A 222 -35.44 -27.59 -48.50
C VAL A 222 -35.52 -28.92 -49.26
N VAL A 223 -34.54 -29.23 -50.11
CA VAL A 223 -34.45 -30.52 -50.80
C VAL A 223 -34.15 -31.65 -49.80
N MET A 224 -33.24 -31.43 -48.85
CA MET A 224 -32.94 -32.41 -47.79
C MET A 224 -34.18 -32.70 -46.93
N PHE A 225 -34.91 -31.65 -46.54
CA PHE A 225 -36.20 -31.79 -45.85
C PHE A 225 -37.19 -32.63 -46.66
N ARG A 226 -37.36 -32.33 -47.96
CA ARG A 226 -38.26 -33.07 -48.85
C ARG A 226 -37.89 -34.54 -48.96
N MET A 227 -36.61 -34.84 -49.13
CA MET A 227 -36.14 -36.23 -49.21
C MET A 227 -36.43 -36.97 -47.91
N SER A 228 -36.07 -36.40 -46.75
CA SER A 228 -36.34 -37.02 -45.45
C SER A 228 -37.83 -37.29 -45.24
N TRP A 229 -38.69 -36.35 -45.63
CA TRP A 229 -40.14 -36.52 -45.56
C TRP A 229 -40.62 -37.67 -46.46
N LEU A 230 -40.19 -37.71 -47.71
CA LEU A 230 -40.57 -38.76 -48.66
C LEU A 230 -40.04 -40.15 -48.26
N GLU A 231 -38.84 -40.22 -47.70
CA GLU A 231 -38.27 -41.46 -47.17
C GLU A 231 -39.08 -42.00 -45.99
N ASN A 232 -39.52 -41.14 -45.07
CA ASN A 232 -40.41 -41.52 -43.96
C ASN A 232 -41.75 -42.06 -44.48
N GLU A 233 -42.28 -41.50 -45.56
CA GLU A 233 -43.49 -42.01 -46.23
C GLU A 233 -43.23 -43.21 -47.15
N LYS A 234 -41.98 -43.69 -47.26
CA LYS A 234 -41.55 -44.77 -48.17
C LYS A 234 -41.81 -44.48 -49.65
N ARG A 235 -41.86 -43.19 -50.03
CA ARG A 235 -42.05 -42.71 -51.41
C ARG A 235 -40.70 -42.57 -52.13
N TRP A 236 -40.00 -43.69 -52.27
CA TRP A 236 -38.59 -43.75 -52.67
C TRP A 236 -38.31 -43.16 -54.07
N LYS A 237 -39.21 -43.38 -55.03
CA LYS A 237 -39.05 -42.86 -56.40
C LYS A 237 -39.06 -41.33 -56.42
N GLU A 238 -39.94 -40.73 -55.63
CA GLU A 238 -40.05 -39.28 -55.50
C GLU A 238 -38.87 -38.71 -54.71
N ALA A 239 -38.41 -39.42 -53.66
CA ALA A 239 -37.21 -39.03 -52.92
C ALA A 239 -35.98 -39.00 -53.84
N LEU A 240 -35.87 -40.02 -54.71
CA LEU A 240 -34.83 -40.07 -55.75
C LEU A 240 -34.95 -38.92 -56.75
N GLN A 241 -36.15 -38.54 -57.17
CA GLN A 241 -36.34 -37.36 -58.04
C GLN A 241 -35.93 -36.07 -57.33
N ALA A 242 -36.34 -35.88 -56.07
CA ALA A 242 -35.96 -34.72 -55.27
C ALA A 242 -34.44 -34.61 -55.11
N SER A 243 -33.74 -35.73 -54.92
CA SER A 243 -32.27 -35.77 -54.77
C SER A 243 -31.48 -35.26 -55.98
N GLN A 244 -32.11 -35.10 -57.15
CA GLN A 244 -31.47 -34.52 -58.34
C GLN A 244 -31.24 -33.02 -58.20
N TYR A 245 -32.04 -32.33 -57.38
CA TYR A 245 -31.93 -30.90 -57.12
C TYR A 245 -30.87 -30.55 -56.06
N LEU A 246 -30.24 -31.57 -55.46
CA LEU A 246 -29.08 -31.37 -54.60
C LEU A 246 -27.90 -30.89 -55.44
N ARG A 247 -27.68 -29.56 -55.47
CA ARG A 247 -26.41 -28.94 -55.86
C ARG A 247 -25.36 -29.29 -54.80
N ILE A 248 -24.83 -30.49 -54.86
CA ILE A 248 -23.72 -30.90 -54.00
C ILE A 248 -22.55 -31.27 -54.91
N PRO A 249 -21.43 -30.53 -54.89
CA PRO A 249 -20.17 -30.99 -55.47
C PRO A 249 -19.52 -32.12 -54.64
N ASN A 250 -20.16 -32.55 -53.55
CA ASN A 250 -19.60 -33.49 -52.58
C ASN A 250 -20.06 -34.95 -52.85
N ARG A 251 -19.16 -35.88 -52.56
CA ARG A 251 -19.30 -37.32 -52.85
C ARG A 251 -20.48 -37.98 -52.13
N ASP A 252 -20.98 -37.37 -51.06
CA ASP A 252 -22.12 -37.85 -50.26
C ASP A 252 -23.46 -37.79 -51.02
N GLY A 253 -23.67 -36.77 -51.86
CA GLY A 253 -24.92 -36.67 -52.64
C GLY A 253 -25.05 -37.81 -53.66
N ALA A 254 -23.93 -38.27 -54.22
CA ALA A 254 -23.91 -39.44 -55.10
C ALA A 254 -24.23 -40.73 -54.32
N ALA A 255 -23.69 -40.87 -53.11
CA ALA A 255 -23.98 -42.00 -52.23
C ALA A 255 -25.48 -42.08 -51.90
N VAL A 256 -26.08 -40.97 -51.48
CA VAL A 256 -27.53 -40.88 -51.18
C VAL A 256 -28.37 -41.27 -52.38
N ARG A 257 -28.01 -40.79 -53.59
CA ARG A 257 -28.70 -41.18 -54.83
C ARG A 257 -28.64 -42.68 -55.11
N LEU A 258 -27.49 -43.31 -54.89
CA LEU A 258 -27.34 -44.77 -55.06
C LEU A 258 -28.22 -45.53 -54.06
N TYR A 259 -28.22 -45.09 -52.80
CA TYR A 259 -29.07 -45.67 -51.76
C TYR A 259 -30.57 -45.55 -52.10
N LEU A 260 -31.02 -44.37 -52.53
CA LEU A 260 -32.40 -44.13 -52.93
C LEU A 260 -32.80 -44.92 -54.18
N ARG A 261 -31.88 -45.12 -55.14
CA ARG A 261 -32.10 -46.05 -56.26
C ARG A 261 -32.33 -47.48 -55.77
N GLY A 262 -31.48 -47.95 -54.86
CA GLY A 262 -31.64 -49.27 -54.22
C GLY A 262 -33.02 -49.44 -53.60
N LYS A 263 -33.45 -48.47 -52.79
CA LYS A 263 -34.78 -48.46 -52.16
C LYS A 263 -35.93 -48.37 -53.17
N SER A 264 -35.78 -47.58 -54.23
CA SER A 264 -36.80 -47.46 -55.28
C SER A 264 -37.00 -48.78 -56.02
N TYR A 265 -35.91 -49.47 -56.41
CA TYR A 265 -36.02 -50.78 -57.05
C TYR A 265 -36.55 -51.86 -56.09
N GLU A 266 -36.15 -51.80 -54.81
CA GLU A 266 -36.67 -52.68 -53.78
C GLU A 266 -38.19 -52.55 -53.64
N SER A 267 -38.72 -51.32 -53.69
CA SER A 267 -40.17 -51.08 -53.55
C SER A 267 -41.03 -51.63 -54.69
N VAL A 268 -40.43 -51.85 -55.86
CA VAL A 268 -41.10 -52.47 -57.03
C VAL A 268 -40.72 -53.94 -57.20
N MET A 269 -40.13 -54.56 -56.17
CA MET A 269 -39.68 -55.97 -56.17
C MET A 269 -38.60 -56.32 -57.21
N ALA A 270 -37.90 -55.32 -57.76
CA ALA A 270 -36.77 -55.52 -58.66
C ALA A 270 -35.47 -55.75 -57.85
N LEU A 271 -35.38 -56.91 -57.20
CA LEU A 271 -34.36 -57.20 -56.18
C LEU A 271 -32.91 -57.17 -56.70
N ASP A 272 -32.65 -57.64 -57.92
CA ASP A 272 -31.30 -57.64 -58.50
C ASP A 272 -30.76 -56.22 -58.72
N SER A 273 -31.62 -55.34 -59.23
CA SER A 273 -31.30 -53.91 -59.39
C SER A 273 -31.13 -53.24 -58.03
N ALA A 274 -32.02 -53.54 -57.08
CA ALA A 274 -31.91 -53.01 -55.71
C ALA A 274 -30.57 -53.40 -55.07
N TYR A 275 -30.21 -54.67 -55.19
CA TYR A 275 -28.97 -55.22 -54.68
C TYR A 275 -27.74 -54.54 -55.29
N HIS A 276 -27.70 -54.40 -56.61
CA HIS A 276 -26.61 -53.71 -57.30
C HIS A 276 -26.40 -52.29 -56.76
N TYR A 277 -27.48 -51.52 -56.60
CA TYR A 277 -27.38 -50.15 -56.09
C TYR A 277 -27.02 -50.07 -54.61
N PHE A 278 -27.49 -51.00 -53.77
CA PHE A 278 -27.04 -51.08 -52.38
C PHE A 278 -25.55 -51.43 -52.30
N GLN A 279 -25.06 -52.32 -53.17
CA GLN A 279 -23.64 -52.65 -53.21
C GLN A 279 -22.78 -51.43 -53.56
N LEU A 280 -23.18 -50.65 -54.57
CA LEU A 280 -22.52 -49.39 -54.91
C LEU A 280 -22.60 -48.35 -53.77
N ALA A 281 -23.78 -48.16 -53.17
CA ALA A 281 -23.97 -47.24 -52.05
C ALA A 281 -23.08 -47.63 -50.85
N SER A 282 -22.89 -48.93 -50.65
CA SER A 282 -22.08 -49.46 -49.56
C SER A 282 -20.58 -49.31 -49.76
N GLN A 283 -20.13 -49.03 -50.98
CA GLN A 283 -18.74 -48.71 -51.30
C GLN A 283 -18.47 -47.20 -51.33
N SER A 284 -19.50 -46.39 -51.04
CA SER A 284 -19.34 -44.94 -51.01
C SER A 284 -18.49 -44.47 -49.84
N LEU A 285 -17.89 -43.29 -49.99
CA LEU A 285 -17.09 -42.63 -48.95
C LEU A 285 -17.95 -42.03 -47.82
N SER A 286 -19.26 -41.93 -48.02
CA SER A 286 -20.18 -41.47 -46.98
C SER A 286 -20.33 -42.57 -45.94
N THR A 287 -19.78 -42.35 -44.74
CA THR A 287 -19.83 -43.32 -43.64
C THR A 287 -21.26 -43.73 -43.29
N ASP A 288 -22.19 -42.78 -43.25
CA ASP A 288 -23.59 -43.07 -42.90
C ASP A 288 -24.31 -43.88 -43.97
N VAL A 289 -24.23 -43.43 -45.23
CA VAL A 289 -24.90 -44.14 -46.33
C VAL A 289 -24.28 -45.52 -46.55
N SER A 290 -22.95 -45.60 -46.49
CA SER A 290 -22.23 -46.87 -46.64
C SER A 290 -22.64 -47.87 -45.56
N ARG A 291 -22.74 -47.44 -44.30
CA ARG A 291 -23.20 -48.27 -43.18
C ARG A 291 -24.64 -48.72 -43.36
N MET A 292 -25.55 -47.81 -43.70
CA MET A 292 -26.97 -48.15 -43.93
C MET A 292 -27.13 -49.18 -45.06
N ALA A 293 -26.45 -48.98 -46.18
CA ALA A 293 -26.47 -49.93 -47.29
C ALA A 293 -25.84 -51.28 -46.92
N SER A 294 -24.75 -51.27 -46.15
CA SER A 294 -24.11 -52.49 -45.64
C SER A 294 -25.03 -53.29 -44.72
N GLN A 295 -25.77 -52.63 -43.82
CA GLN A 295 -26.74 -53.28 -42.93
C GLN A 295 -27.88 -53.94 -43.71
N ILE A 296 -28.40 -53.26 -44.74
CA ILE A 296 -29.44 -53.84 -45.62
C ILE A 296 -28.92 -55.10 -46.30
N LEU A 297 -27.71 -55.05 -46.87
CA LEU A 297 -27.10 -56.20 -47.53
C LEU A 297 -26.85 -57.35 -46.56
N LEU A 298 -26.42 -57.06 -45.33
CA LEU A 298 -26.19 -58.06 -44.28
C LEU A 298 -27.49 -58.82 -43.93
N ASP A 299 -28.58 -58.10 -43.65
CA ASP A 299 -29.91 -58.69 -43.36
C ASP A 299 -30.38 -59.60 -44.51
N ARG A 300 -30.12 -59.19 -45.76
CA ARG A 300 -30.45 -59.98 -46.95
C ARG A 300 -29.59 -61.23 -47.04
N PHE A 301 -28.27 -61.15 -46.87
CA PHE A 301 -27.39 -62.33 -46.93
C PHE A 301 -27.72 -63.33 -45.83
N GLN A 302 -28.13 -62.86 -44.66
CA GLN A 302 -28.61 -63.72 -43.59
C GLN A 302 -29.91 -64.43 -44.00
N LYS A 303 -30.88 -63.70 -44.56
CA LYS A 303 -32.16 -64.27 -45.02
C LYS A 303 -32.00 -65.30 -46.14
N PHE A 304 -31.09 -65.05 -47.09
CA PHE A 304 -30.83 -65.93 -48.23
C PHE A 304 -29.77 -67.00 -47.96
N GLN A 305 -29.22 -67.06 -46.74
CA GLN A 305 -28.19 -68.03 -46.33
C GLN A 305 -26.97 -68.04 -47.27
N LEU A 306 -26.42 -66.86 -47.56
CA LEU A 306 -25.23 -66.67 -48.40
C LEU A 306 -23.99 -66.42 -47.51
N PRO A 307 -23.29 -67.47 -47.03
CA PRO A 307 -22.31 -67.36 -45.94
C PRO A 307 -21.06 -66.54 -46.31
N GLU A 308 -20.58 -66.65 -47.55
CA GLU A 308 -19.39 -65.91 -48.01
C GLU A 308 -19.66 -64.41 -48.06
N ASN A 309 -20.77 -64.00 -48.67
CA ASN A 309 -21.17 -62.60 -48.73
C ASN A 309 -21.49 -62.04 -47.34
N LEU A 310 -22.09 -62.85 -46.47
CA LEU A 310 -22.37 -62.49 -45.09
C LEU A 310 -21.06 -62.18 -44.33
N TYR A 311 -20.05 -63.03 -44.47
CA TYR A 311 -18.74 -62.84 -43.84
C TYR A 311 -18.10 -61.51 -44.27
N TRP A 312 -17.96 -61.26 -45.57
CA TRP A 312 -17.32 -60.04 -46.07
C TRP A 312 -18.07 -58.76 -45.67
N GLN A 313 -19.40 -58.80 -45.61
CA GLN A 313 -20.17 -57.66 -45.12
C GLN A 313 -20.04 -57.42 -43.63
N SER A 314 -20.00 -58.49 -42.83
CA SER A 314 -19.80 -58.38 -41.39
C SER A 314 -18.44 -57.78 -41.08
N GLU A 315 -17.39 -58.19 -41.78
CA GLU A 315 -16.04 -57.63 -41.66
C GLU A 315 -16.00 -56.15 -42.06
N ARG A 316 -16.67 -55.77 -43.16
CA ARG A 316 -16.73 -54.37 -43.55
C ARG A 316 -17.42 -53.50 -42.50
N LEU A 317 -18.56 -53.96 -41.97
CA LEU A 317 -19.27 -53.24 -40.90
C LEU A 317 -18.41 -53.10 -39.64
N ARG A 318 -17.65 -54.15 -39.28
CA ARG A 318 -16.70 -54.11 -38.16
C ARG A 318 -15.64 -53.03 -38.36
N HIS A 319 -15.03 -52.95 -39.55
CA HIS A 319 -14.07 -51.90 -39.86
C HIS A 319 -14.68 -50.50 -39.80
N GLN A 320 -15.91 -50.32 -40.30
CA GLN A 320 -16.62 -49.04 -40.22
C GLN A 320 -16.93 -48.64 -38.78
N GLU A 321 -17.28 -49.59 -37.92
CA GLU A 321 -17.52 -49.36 -36.50
C GLU A 321 -16.22 -49.01 -35.76
N GLU A 322 -15.12 -49.68 -36.08
CA GLU A 322 -13.79 -49.34 -35.56
C GLU A 322 -13.36 -47.93 -35.98
N ASP A 323 -13.61 -47.53 -37.23
CA ASP A 323 -13.34 -46.17 -37.73
C ASP A 323 -14.18 -45.14 -37.00
N ALA A 324 -15.49 -45.39 -36.84
CA ALA A 324 -16.39 -44.51 -36.10
C ALA A 324 -15.95 -44.38 -34.63
N ARG A 325 -15.56 -45.49 -33.99
CA ARG A 325 -15.05 -45.52 -32.61
C ARG A 325 -13.73 -44.76 -32.48
N ARG A 326 -12.82 -44.90 -33.45
CA ARG A 326 -11.58 -44.12 -33.51
C ARG A 326 -11.86 -42.64 -33.65
N GLY A 327 -12.79 -42.26 -34.53
CA GLY A 327 -13.25 -40.88 -34.68
C GLY A 327 -13.82 -40.30 -33.38
N LEU A 328 -14.68 -41.04 -32.69
CA LEU A 328 -15.24 -40.66 -31.39
C LEU A 328 -14.17 -40.51 -30.29
N ASN A 329 -13.21 -41.43 -30.26
CA ASN A 329 -12.09 -41.32 -29.31
C ASN A 329 -11.20 -40.11 -29.62
N PHE A 330 -10.99 -39.80 -30.91
CA PHE A 330 -10.24 -38.62 -31.33
C PHE A 330 -10.96 -37.33 -30.93
N THR A 331 -12.26 -37.21 -31.17
CA THR A 331 -13.03 -36.02 -30.75
C THR A 331 -13.02 -35.87 -29.24
N LYS A 332 -13.21 -36.96 -28.49
CA LYS A 332 -13.11 -36.97 -27.02
C LYS A 332 -11.73 -36.53 -26.54
N SER A 333 -10.66 -37.08 -27.11
CA SER A 333 -9.29 -36.69 -26.78
C SER A 333 -8.99 -35.23 -27.12
N ALA A 334 -9.51 -34.73 -28.25
CA ALA A 334 -9.40 -33.33 -28.63
C ALA A 334 -10.18 -32.39 -27.68
N GLU A 335 -11.33 -32.82 -27.15
CA GLU A 335 -12.05 -32.11 -26.09
C GLU A 335 -11.29 -32.11 -24.77
N GLU A 336 -10.72 -33.25 -24.36
CA GLU A 336 -9.87 -33.35 -23.17
C GLU A 336 -8.64 -32.45 -23.29
N PHE A 337 -7.96 -32.48 -24.43
CA PHE A 337 -6.83 -31.58 -24.70
C PHE A 337 -7.24 -30.10 -24.65
N ARG A 338 -8.40 -29.75 -25.22
CA ARG A 338 -8.94 -28.38 -25.13
C ARG A 338 -9.24 -27.97 -23.70
N ARG A 339 -9.83 -28.85 -22.89
CA ARG A 339 -10.06 -28.59 -21.45
C ARG A 339 -8.76 -28.35 -20.70
N VAL A 340 -7.78 -29.24 -20.85
CA VAL A 340 -6.48 -29.11 -20.21
C VAL A 340 -5.75 -27.84 -20.65
N ARG A 341 -5.85 -27.47 -21.93
CA ARG A 341 -5.29 -26.21 -22.43
C ARG A 341 -5.92 -24.99 -21.75
N VAL A 342 -7.24 -24.94 -21.63
CA VAL A 342 -7.94 -23.85 -20.95
C VAL A 342 -7.56 -23.80 -19.46
N GLU A 343 -7.45 -24.95 -18.80
CA GLU A 343 -6.96 -25.03 -17.42
C GLU A 343 -5.54 -24.46 -17.30
N ASN A 344 -4.64 -24.83 -18.20
CA ASN A 344 -3.26 -24.31 -18.23
C ASN A 344 -3.21 -22.80 -18.47
N GLU A 345 -3.98 -22.28 -19.42
CA GLU A 345 -4.07 -20.84 -19.67
C GLU A 345 -4.60 -20.10 -18.43
N LEU A 346 -5.59 -20.68 -17.73
CA LEU A 346 -6.08 -20.15 -16.46
C LEU A 346 -5.01 -20.17 -15.35
N TYR A 347 -4.22 -21.25 -15.25
CA TYR A 347 -3.10 -21.33 -14.31
C TYR A 347 -2.06 -20.23 -14.57
N LEU A 348 -1.72 -19.97 -15.83
CA LEU A 348 -0.79 -18.89 -16.19
C LEU A 348 -1.33 -17.52 -15.78
N VAL A 349 -2.63 -17.27 -15.97
CA VAL A 349 -3.28 -16.02 -15.53
C VAL A 349 -3.26 -15.89 -14.01
N ARG A 350 -3.63 -16.96 -13.27
CA ARG A 350 -3.57 -16.99 -11.80
C ARG A 350 -2.15 -16.74 -11.29
N MET A 351 -1.14 -17.33 -11.93
CA MET A 351 0.26 -17.14 -11.56
C MET A 351 0.71 -15.70 -11.77
N LYS A 352 0.37 -15.08 -12.91
CA LYS A 352 0.66 -13.66 -13.16
C LYS A 352 0.00 -12.75 -12.11
N ARG A 353 -1.24 -13.04 -11.73
CA ARG A 353 -1.95 -12.29 -10.68
C ARG A 353 -1.30 -12.45 -9.31
N GLN A 354 -0.90 -13.66 -8.94
CA GLN A 354 -0.17 -13.91 -7.69
C GLN A 354 1.17 -13.17 -7.68
N GLN A 355 1.90 -13.17 -8.79
CA GLN A 355 3.14 -12.40 -8.92
C GLN A 355 2.88 -10.90 -8.72
N GLN A 356 1.86 -10.33 -9.36
CA GLN A 356 1.49 -8.91 -9.16
C GLN A 356 1.17 -8.59 -7.70
N LEU A 357 0.44 -9.45 -7.00
CA LEU A 357 0.15 -9.28 -5.57
C LEU A 357 1.43 -9.31 -4.72
N ILE A 358 2.35 -10.23 -5.00
CA ILE A 358 3.64 -10.32 -4.31
C ILE A 358 4.46 -9.03 -4.55
N TRP A 359 4.51 -8.54 -5.78
CA TRP A 359 5.18 -7.28 -6.11
C TRP A 359 4.56 -6.10 -5.35
N LEU A 360 3.24 -5.98 -5.30
CA LEU A 360 2.54 -4.94 -4.54
C LEU A 360 2.85 -5.00 -3.04
N MET A 361 2.77 -6.18 -2.43
CA MET A 361 3.09 -6.38 -1.01
C MET A 361 4.55 -6.06 -0.70
N SER A 362 5.47 -6.44 -1.59
CA SER A 362 6.89 -6.10 -1.44
C SER A 362 7.14 -4.58 -1.52
N GLY A 363 6.45 -3.89 -2.45
CA GLY A 363 6.52 -2.43 -2.58
C GLY A 363 5.97 -1.71 -1.35
N LEU A 364 4.83 -2.15 -0.82
CA LEU A 364 4.25 -1.63 0.43
C LEU A 364 5.18 -1.80 1.62
N LEU A 365 5.85 -2.95 1.74
CA LEU A 365 6.81 -3.22 2.80
C LEU A 365 8.01 -2.28 2.72
N VAL A 366 8.58 -2.08 1.53
CA VAL A 366 9.69 -1.14 1.30
C VAL A 366 9.27 0.30 1.61
N ALA A 367 8.08 0.72 1.17
CA ALA A 367 7.55 2.05 1.46
C ALA A 367 7.34 2.28 2.97
N SER A 368 6.85 1.28 3.69
CA SER A 368 6.69 1.31 5.14
C SER A 368 8.04 1.45 5.86
N LEU A 369 9.06 0.69 5.44
CA LEU A 369 10.41 0.80 5.99
C LEU A 369 11.04 2.18 5.74
N LEU A 370 10.86 2.74 4.54
CA LEU A 370 11.33 4.09 4.21
C LEU A 370 10.64 5.16 5.06
N ALA A 371 9.31 5.07 5.20
CA ALA A 371 8.54 5.98 6.05
C ALA A 371 8.98 5.88 7.53
N GLY A 372 9.19 4.67 8.03
CA GLY A 372 9.74 4.42 9.37
C GLY A 372 11.14 5.02 9.55
N GLY A 373 12.03 4.83 8.57
CA GLY A 373 13.38 5.41 8.59
C GLY A 373 13.36 6.94 8.60
N LEU A 374 12.52 7.56 7.76
CA LEU A 374 12.32 9.02 7.73
C LEU A 374 11.72 9.53 9.05
N MET A 375 10.76 8.83 9.62
CA MET A 375 10.16 9.18 10.90
C MET A 375 11.18 9.09 12.04
N ILE A 376 12.00 8.04 12.10
CA ILE A 376 13.09 7.91 13.08
C ILE A 376 14.13 9.02 12.88
N GLY A 377 14.49 9.34 11.63
CA GLY A 377 15.38 10.45 11.29
C GLY A 377 14.85 11.79 11.79
N TYR A 378 13.57 12.08 11.52
CA TYR A 378 12.88 13.27 12.01
C TYR A 378 12.84 13.33 13.54
N LEU A 379 12.55 12.23 14.22
CA LEU A 379 12.55 12.16 15.69
C LEU A 379 13.96 12.36 16.28
N ARG A 380 15.00 11.80 15.64
CA ARG A 380 16.40 12.01 16.04
C ARG A 380 16.82 13.46 15.87
N GLU A 381 16.48 14.08 14.75
CA GLU A 381 16.76 15.49 14.47
C GLU A 381 16.04 16.41 15.46
N LYS A 382 14.75 16.14 15.72
CA LYS A 382 13.97 16.86 16.74
C LYS A 382 14.61 16.72 18.13
N ARG A 383 15.05 15.51 18.50
CA ARG A 383 15.73 15.28 19.79
C ARG A 383 17.08 16.00 19.87
N ARG A 384 17.86 16.03 18.79
CA ARG A 384 19.12 16.80 18.73
C ARG A 384 18.86 18.28 18.96
N ARG A 385 17.85 18.87 18.32
CA ARG A 385 17.50 20.29 18.51
C ARG A 385 17.12 20.59 19.96
N MET A 386 16.27 19.77 20.57
CA MET A 386 15.88 19.94 21.97
C MET A 386 17.09 19.87 22.92
N LEU A 387 18.02 18.92 22.68
CA LEU A 387 19.25 18.82 23.48
C LEU A 387 20.19 20.00 23.29
N THR A 388 20.30 20.53 22.07
CA THR A 388 21.11 21.74 21.81
C THR A 388 20.50 22.96 22.50
N ASP A 389 19.17 23.11 22.46
CA ASP A 389 18.46 24.20 23.15
C ASP A 389 18.60 24.09 24.68
N GLU A 390 18.55 22.87 25.24
CA GLU A 390 18.81 22.63 26.66
C GLU A 390 20.25 22.98 27.05
N ARG A 391 21.25 22.64 26.22
CA ARG A 391 22.65 23.00 26.48
C ARG A 391 22.86 24.52 26.48
N LEU A 392 22.30 25.22 25.50
CA LEU A 392 22.36 26.68 25.43
C LEU A 392 21.73 27.33 26.67
N ARG A 393 20.59 26.82 27.14
CA ARG A 393 19.97 27.30 28.39
C ARG A 393 20.83 27.02 29.61
N ASN A 394 21.44 25.84 29.70
CA ASN A 394 22.32 25.50 30.81
C ASN A 394 23.59 26.36 30.81
N GLU A 395 24.18 26.63 29.65
CA GLU A 395 25.32 27.55 29.51
C GLU A 395 24.94 28.98 29.97
N GLN A 396 23.76 29.48 29.59
CA GLN A 396 23.26 30.78 30.07
C GLN A 396 23.10 30.80 31.60
N ILE A 397 22.51 29.76 32.18
CA ILE A 397 22.37 29.63 33.63
C ILE A 397 23.74 29.56 34.32
N GLU A 398 24.71 28.85 33.73
CA GLU A 398 26.08 28.80 34.26
C GLU A 398 26.77 30.17 34.21
N GLU A 399 26.59 30.94 33.14
CA GLU A 399 27.13 32.30 33.05
C GLU A 399 26.48 33.24 34.08
N GLU A 400 25.16 33.19 34.23
CA GLU A 400 24.44 33.98 35.23
C GLU A 400 24.88 33.62 36.65
N THR A 401 24.99 32.32 36.95
CA THR A 401 25.46 31.87 38.27
C THR A 401 26.92 32.25 38.53
N ARG A 402 27.80 32.26 37.51
CA ARG A 402 29.18 32.77 37.64
C ARG A 402 29.21 34.27 37.96
N LYS A 403 28.39 35.08 37.27
CA LYS A 403 28.27 36.53 37.56
C LYS A 403 27.79 36.76 38.98
N LEU A 404 26.73 36.07 39.40
CA LEU A 404 26.20 36.17 40.76
C LEU A 404 27.22 35.73 41.82
N ARG A 405 28.01 34.68 41.56
CA ARG A 405 29.10 34.26 42.46
C ARG A 405 30.20 35.31 42.56
N TYR A 406 30.57 35.93 41.45
CA TYR A 406 31.55 37.01 41.43
C TYR A 406 31.06 38.23 42.22
N GLU A 407 29.81 38.65 42.01
CA GLU A 407 29.18 39.73 42.79
C GLU A 407 29.13 39.40 44.29
N ASN A 408 28.73 38.17 44.67
CA ASN A 408 28.74 37.75 46.07
C ASN A 408 30.15 37.74 46.69
N ALA A 409 31.17 37.31 45.94
CA ALA A 409 32.55 37.33 46.42
C ALA A 409 33.07 38.76 46.61
N LEU A 410 32.70 39.68 45.72
CA LEU A 410 33.04 41.09 45.85
C LEU A 410 32.39 41.71 47.10
N LEU A 411 31.10 41.45 47.32
CA LEU A 411 30.39 41.85 48.52
C LEU A 411 31.03 41.28 49.79
N GLN A 412 31.44 40.01 49.79
CA GLN A 412 32.17 39.42 50.91
C GLN A 412 33.49 40.15 51.18
N LYS A 413 34.26 40.51 50.15
CA LYS A 413 35.50 41.29 50.30
C LYS A 413 35.25 42.68 50.85
N GLU A 414 34.17 43.34 50.45
CA GLU A 414 33.76 44.63 51.03
C GLU A 414 33.43 44.48 52.52
N THR A 415 32.71 43.42 52.92
CA THR A 415 32.40 43.17 54.33
C THR A 415 33.64 42.82 55.17
N GLU A 416 34.60 42.08 54.61
CA GLU A 416 35.90 41.80 55.26
C GLU A 416 36.71 43.08 55.46
N LEU A 417 36.73 43.98 54.48
CA LEU A 417 37.40 45.28 54.61
C LEU A 417 36.76 46.18 55.67
N THR A 418 35.43 46.14 55.82
CA THR A 418 34.75 46.90 56.87
C THR A 418 35.09 46.38 58.27
N THR A 419 35.20 45.06 58.46
CA THR A 419 35.54 44.48 59.77
C THR A 419 37.01 44.73 60.14
N LEU A 420 37.93 44.71 59.17
CA LEU A 420 39.35 45.06 59.40
C LEU A 420 39.53 46.52 59.81
N ARG A 421 38.79 47.46 59.20
CA ARG A 421 38.82 48.89 59.59
C ARG A 421 38.34 49.11 61.02
N GLU A 422 37.35 48.36 61.48
CA GLU A 422 36.89 48.43 62.87
C GLU A 422 37.93 47.91 63.87
N GLN A 423 38.68 46.86 63.50
CA GLN A 423 39.76 46.32 64.33
C GLN A 423 40.96 47.28 64.45
N GLU A 424 41.37 47.93 63.36
CA GLU A 424 42.44 48.95 63.40
C GLU A 424 42.09 50.14 64.30
N ALA A 425 40.84 50.61 64.25
CA ALA A 425 40.37 51.70 65.10
C ALA A 425 40.43 51.34 66.60
N GLN A 426 40.09 50.10 66.97
CA GLN A 426 40.17 49.63 68.36
C GLN A 426 41.63 49.53 68.87
N GLN A 427 42.58 49.22 67.99
CA GLN A 427 43.98 49.06 68.36
C GLN A 427 44.67 50.41 68.62
N GLN A 428 44.28 51.46 67.89
CA GLN A 428 44.82 52.82 68.10
C GLN A 428 44.35 53.46 69.43
N VAL A 429 43.12 53.17 69.88
CA VAL A 429 42.60 53.67 71.17
C VAL A 429 43.38 53.08 72.35
N LYS A 430 43.70 51.77 72.31
CA LYS A 430 44.47 51.10 73.38
C LYS A 430 45.90 51.64 73.55
N VAL A 431 46.54 52.08 72.46
CA VAL A 431 47.90 52.65 72.49
C VAL A 431 47.92 54.08 73.07
N ALA A 432 46.83 54.85 72.93
CA ALA A 432 46.72 56.19 73.50
C ALA A 432 46.55 56.17 75.03
N ASP A 433 45.78 55.21 75.56
CA ASP A 433 45.55 55.06 77.01
C ASP A 433 46.80 54.61 77.78
N LEU A 434 47.61 53.73 77.18
CA LEU A 434 48.90 53.29 77.73
C LEU A 434 49.94 54.42 77.77
N ARG A 435 49.95 55.32 76.77
CA ARG A 435 50.80 56.53 76.80
C ARG A 435 50.39 57.49 77.92
N ALA A 436 49.09 57.74 78.12
CA ALA A 436 48.61 58.68 79.15
C ALA A 436 48.83 58.21 80.60
N ALA A 437 49.07 56.90 80.82
CA ALA A 437 49.45 56.34 82.12
C ALA A 437 50.96 56.46 82.40
N LEU A 438 51.81 56.33 81.37
CA LEU A 438 53.27 56.49 81.46
C LEU A 438 53.70 57.95 81.69
N PHE A 439 52.99 58.91 81.08
CA PHE A 439 53.33 60.34 81.19
C PHE A 439 52.94 61.02 82.53
N ARG A 440 52.27 60.31 83.46
CA ARG A 440 51.81 60.87 84.75
C ARG A 440 52.74 60.63 85.94
N LYS A 441 53.76 59.77 85.82
CA LYS A 441 54.58 59.30 86.96
C LYS A 441 56.03 59.81 87.02
N LEU A 442 56.52 60.58 86.04
CA LEU A 442 57.91 61.09 86.03
C LEU A 442 58.01 62.54 86.54
N SER A 443 58.58 62.73 87.73
CA SER A 443 58.87 64.00 88.42
C SER A 443 60.05 64.80 87.82
N VAL A 444 60.77 64.23 86.85
CA VAL A 444 61.99 64.80 86.23
C VAL A 444 61.68 65.75 85.04
N TYR A 445 60.41 66.01 84.76
CA TYR A 445 59.94 66.72 83.57
C TYR A 445 60.09 68.26 83.59
N GLY A 446 60.63 68.84 84.69
CA GLY A 446 60.84 70.29 84.81
C GLY A 446 62.19 70.81 84.26
N LYS A 447 63.14 69.94 83.91
CA LYS A 447 64.52 70.33 83.55
C LYS A 447 64.99 69.88 82.16
N LEU A 448 64.12 69.26 81.35
CA LEU A 448 64.44 68.74 80.01
C LEU A 448 63.59 69.43 78.92
N PRO A 449 64.14 70.43 78.20
CA PRO A 449 63.38 71.23 77.24
C PRO A 449 62.87 70.48 75.99
N SER A 450 63.46 69.36 75.57
CA SER A 450 63.00 68.61 74.37
C SER A 450 61.81 67.69 74.61
N LEU A 451 61.35 67.58 75.85
CA LEU A 451 60.23 66.71 76.23
C LEU A 451 58.98 67.49 76.69
N ALA A 452 59.10 68.80 77.00
CA ALA A 452 57.99 69.67 77.35
C ALA A 452 57.48 70.48 76.13
N GLN A 453 56.18 70.38 75.83
CA GLN A 453 55.54 71.17 74.78
C GLN A 453 55.28 72.60 75.32
N LYS A 454 56.16 73.54 74.94
CA LYS A 454 56.21 75.00 75.23
C LYS A 454 56.98 75.44 76.50
N SER A 455 58.22 75.89 76.30
CA SER A 455 58.75 77.10 76.95
C SER A 455 59.94 77.68 76.14
N GLU A 456 59.95 79.00 75.96
CA GLU A 456 61.01 79.78 75.31
C GLU A 456 62.07 80.23 76.34
N LYS A 457 63.36 80.14 75.93
CA LYS A 457 64.59 80.76 76.51
C LYS A 457 65.00 80.22 77.91
N ASP A 458 66.25 79.78 78.16
CA ASP A 458 67.55 80.42 77.94
C ASP A 458 68.67 79.38 77.66
N PRO A 459 69.68 79.62 76.79
CA PRO A 459 70.59 78.60 76.27
C PRO A 459 71.96 78.59 76.96
N SER A 460 72.05 78.09 78.20
CA SER A 460 73.31 77.59 78.81
C SER A 460 73.07 76.93 80.18
N ALA A 461 72.07 76.05 80.31
CA ALA A 461 71.81 75.35 81.57
C ALA A 461 72.45 73.96 81.55
N ARG A 462 73.45 73.74 82.41
CA ARG A 462 74.05 72.43 82.69
C ARG A 462 73.01 71.56 83.40
N ILE A 463 72.57 70.45 82.78
CA ILE A 463 71.64 69.51 83.41
C ILE A 463 72.46 68.51 84.21
N THR A 464 72.47 68.62 85.55
CA THR A 464 73.17 67.68 86.44
C THR A 464 72.12 66.79 87.09
N LEU A 465 72.15 65.49 86.80
CA LEU A 465 71.25 64.48 87.38
C LEU A 465 71.91 63.85 88.62
N SER A 466 71.18 63.70 89.72
CA SER A 466 71.63 63.02 90.94
C SER A 466 71.62 61.48 90.77
N GLU A 467 72.34 60.75 91.62
CA GLU A 467 72.34 59.27 91.58
C GLU A 467 70.95 58.66 91.87
N GLU A 468 70.10 59.36 92.64
CA GLU A 468 68.71 58.95 92.92
C GLU A 468 67.83 59.08 91.66
N GLU A 469 67.99 60.18 90.90
CA GLU A 469 67.24 60.42 89.66
C GLU A 469 67.59 59.40 88.56
N TRP A 470 68.84 58.92 88.51
CA TRP A 470 69.22 57.83 87.60
C TRP A 470 68.58 56.50 87.97
N GLY A 471 68.41 56.22 89.26
CA GLY A 471 67.70 55.04 89.76
C GLY A 471 66.22 55.04 89.33
N GLU A 472 65.54 56.17 89.46
CA GLU A 472 64.13 56.31 89.06
C GLU A 472 63.92 56.10 87.55
N ILE A 473 64.80 56.66 86.71
CA ILE A 473 64.74 56.47 85.25
C ILE A 473 64.89 54.98 84.90
N GLN A 474 65.86 54.30 85.52
CA GLN A 474 66.12 52.89 85.25
C GLN A 474 64.98 52.00 85.72
N GLN A 475 64.42 52.25 86.91
CA GLN A 475 63.25 51.53 87.39
C GLN A 475 62.05 51.72 86.46
N THR A 476 61.76 52.96 86.05
CA THR A 476 60.62 53.27 85.19
C THR A 476 60.73 52.62 83.82
N VAL A 477 61.93 52.65 83.22
CA VAL A 477 62.17 51.99 81.93
C VAL A 477 62.04 50.46 82.06
N ASN A 478 62.49 49.87 83.17
CA ASN A 478 62.29 48.45 83.44
C ASN A 478 60.81 48.08 83.62
N GLU A 479 60.01 48.91 84.28
CA GLU A 479 58.57 48.66 84.45
C GLU A 479 57.79 48.85 83.13
N ALA A 480 58.15 49.86 82.33
CA ALA A 480 57.47 50.16 81.07
C ALA A 480 57.84 49.22 79.92
N PHE A 481 59.06 48.69 79.92
CA PHE A 481 59.63 47.89 78.84
C PHE A 481 60.19 46.56 79.37
N ASP A 482 59.35 45.77 80.04
CA ASP A 482 59.60 44.37 80.45
C ASP A 482 61.04 44.08 80.91
N GLY A 483 61.49 44.77 81.96
CA GLY A 483 62.83 44.58 82.54
C GLY A 483 63.99 44.97 81.62
N PHE A 484 63.78 45.93 80.70
CA PHE A 484 64.72 46.34 79.65
C PHE A 484 66.20 46.38 80.06
N THR A 485 66.57 47.08 81.14
CA THR A 485 67.99 47.15 81.56
C THR A 485 68.52 45.85 82.12
N LYS A 486 67.68 45.02 82.74
CA LYS A 486 68.06 43.67 83.19
C LYS A 486 68.33 42.77 81.98
N ARG A 487 67.41 42.75 81.02
CA ARG A 487 67.56 42.02 79.75
C ARG A 487 68.78 42.49 78.95
N LEU A 488 69.04 43.80 78.92
CA LEU A 488 70.15 44.37 78.18
C LEU A 488 71.50 44.04 78.85
N ALA A 489 71.56 44.05 80.19
CA ALA A 489 72.75 43.64 80.93
C ALA A 489 73.04 42.13 80.82
N GLU A 490 72.00 41.29 80.81
CA GLU A 490 72.11 39.84 80.63
C GLU A 490 72.55 39.48 79.20
N ALA A 491 71.97 40.11 78.18
CA ALA A 491 72.32 39.88 76.78
C ALA A 491 73.72 40.41 76.43
N TYR A 492 74.18 41.49 77.08
CA TYR A 492 75.45 42.17 76.78
C TYR A 492 76.25 42.47 78.06
N PRO A 493 76.97 41.48 78.63
CA PRO A 493 77.69 41.63 79.90
C PRO A 493 78.87 42.61 79.86
N LEU A 494 79.28 43.09 78.68
CA LEU A 494 80.33 44.10 78.50
C LEU A 494 79.84 45.55 78.76
N MET A 495 78.54 45.74 79.00
CA MET A 495 77.92 47.04 79.27
C MET A 495 78.22 47.51 80.69
N THR A 496 78.72 48.74 80.81
CA THR A 496 78.82 49.39 82.12
C THR A 496 77.49 50.02 82.52
N GLU A 497 77.27 50.24 83.82
CA GLU A 497 76.07 50.90 84.33
C GLU A 497 75.83 52.28 83.66
N LYS A 498 76.91 53.01 83.36
CA LYS A 498 76.86 54.29 82.62
C LYS A 498 76.35 54.14 81.18
N ASP A 499 76.53 52.99 80.56
CA ASP A 499 76.04 52.69 79.21
C ASP A 499 74.57 52.26 79.27
N LEU A 500 74.16 51.51 80.30
CA LEU A 500 72.75 51.16 80.52
C LEU A 500 71.89 52.40 80.74
N ARG A 501 72.34 53.35 81.58
CA ARG A 501 71.67 54.64 81.80
C ARG A 501 71.52 55.44 80.51
N PHE A 502 72.55 55.42 79.66
CA PHE A 502 72.50 56.07 78.35
C PHE A 502 71.48 55.39 77.42
N CYS A 503 71.44 54.06 77.40
CA CYS A 503 70.46 53.29 76.62
C CYS A 503 69.02 53.54 77.10
N CYS A 504 68.78 53.75 78.41
CA CYS A 504 67.47 54.16 78.92
C CYS A 504 66.99 55.47 78.28
N LEU A 505 67.86 56.49 78.22
CA LEU A 505 67.51 57.78 77.61
C LEU A 505 67.27 57.65 76.10
N VAL A 506 67.99 56.78 75.40
CA VAL A 506 67.76 56.50 73.98
C VAL A 506 66.45 55.73 73.77
N LYS A 507 66.12 54.74 74.61
CA LYS A 507 64.84 54.00 74.58
C LYS A 507 63.64 54.93 74.83
N LEU A 508 63.82 55.93 75.69
CA LEU A 508 62.85 57.01 75.93
C LEU A 508 62.82 58.09 74.83
N ASN A 509 63.62 57.93 73.76
CA ASN A 509 63.64 58.84 72.61
C ASN A 509 64.09 60.28 72.95
N VAL A 510 64.99 60.45 73.95
CA VAL A 510 65.54 61.78 74.28
C VAL A 510 66.35 62.32 73.10
N ASN A 511 66.06 63.56 72.69
CA ASN A 511 66.69 64.17 71.53
C ASN A 511 68.21 64.40 71.75
N MET A 512 68.97 64.41 70.66
CA MET A 512 70.43 64.60 70.65
C MET A 512 70.90 65.88 71.35
N LYS A 513 70.07 66.93 71.40
CA LYS A 513 70.39 68.18 72.10
C LYS A 513 70.40 67.99 73.62
N ASP A 514 69.37 67.37 74.17
CA ASP A 514 69.24 67.16 75.62
C ASP A 514 70.23 66.12 76.13
N LEU A 515 70.55 65.08 75.33
CA LEU A 515 71.65 64.18 75.64
C LEU A 515 73.00 64.94 75.75
N SER A 516 73.21 65.97 74.92
CA SER A 516 74.41 66.84 74.90
C SER A 516 74.54 67.59 76.21
N ASP A 517 73.41 68.12 76.67
CA ASP A 517 73.32 68.96 77.85
C ASP A 517 73.44 68.13 79.15
N ILE A 518 72.90 66.90 79.18
CA ILE A 518 73.02 65.97 80.32
C ILE A 518 74.47 65.50 80.50
N TYR A 519 75.13 65.07 79.43
CA TYR A 519 76.48 64.52 79.52
C TYR A 519 77.59 65.59 79.43
N CYS A 520 77.23 66.87 79.25
CA CYS A 520 78.16 67.99 79.09
C CYS A 520 79.21 67.74 77.99
N VAL A 521 78.80 67.12 76.89
CA VAL A 521 79.65 66.82 75.72
C VAL A 521 78.99 67.33 74.44
N SER A 522 79.75 67.45 73.35
CA SER A 522 79.19 67.86 72.05
C SER A 522 78.25 66.79 71.46
N LYS A 523 77.29 67.20 70.64
CA LYS A 523 76.40 66.27 69.89
C LYS A 523 77.18 65.23 69.09
N ALA A 524 78.33 65.60 68.54
CA ALA A 524 79.23 64.68 67.83
C ALA A 524 79.83 63.61 68.76
N ALA A 525 80.12 63.94 70.03
CA ALA A 525 80.56 62.97 71.03
C ALA A 525 79.45 61.96 71.40
N ILE A 526 78.19 62.38 71.36
CA ILE A 526 77.03 61.49 71.59
C ILE A 526 76.82 60.54 70.43
N SER A 527 76.91 61.02 69.19
CA SER A 527 76.87 60.14 68.01
C SER A 527 78.00 59.11 68.05
N LYS A 528 79.22 59.53 68.41
CA LYS A 528 80.33 58.58 68.64
C LYS A 528 80.03 57.60 69.78
N ARG A 529 79.40 58.06 70.87
CA ARG A 529 79.01 57.19 71.99
C ARG A 529 77.93 56.17 71.59
N LYS A 530 76.92 56.57 70.81
CA LYS A 530 75.91 55.66 70.25
C LYS A 530 76.56 54.62 69.34
N PHE A 531 77.47 55.06 68.45
CA PHE A 531 78.22 54.17 67.58
C PHE A 531 79.06 53.18 68.37
N ARG A 532 79.82 53.66 69.38
CA ARG A 532 80.65 52.82 70.25
C ARG A 532 79.84 51.78 71.02
N ILE A 533 78.68 52.16 71.57
CA ILE A 533 77.77 51.23 72.25
C ILE A 533 77.26 50.17 71.27
N LYS A 534 76.88 50.56 70.04
CA LYS A 534 76.45 49.61 69.00
C LYS A 534 77.55 48.63 68.61
N THR A 535 78.73 49.12 68.27
CA THR A 535 79.79 48.31 67.66
C THR A 535 80.66 47.57 68.68
N GLU A 536 81.09 48.24 69.75
CA GLU A 536 82.06 47.66 70.72
C GLU A 536 81.38 46.95 71.90
N LYS A 537 80.14 47.30 72.22
CA LYS A 537 79.43 46.74 73.39
C LYS A 537 78.33 45.75 73.02
N MET A 538 77.56 46.01 71.96
CA MET A 538 76.50 45.11 71.48
C MET A 538 76.96 44.22 70.30
N ASN A 539 78.16 44.46 69.76
CA ASN A 539 78.72 43.73 68.61
C ASN A 539 77.81 43.70 67.37
N VAL A 540 76.98 44.73 67.18
CA VAL A 540 76.07 44.86 66.04
C VAL A 540 76.83 45.48 64.87
N THR A 541 77.10 44.67 63.85
CA THR A 541 77.92 45.00 62.66
C THR A 541 77.11 45.56 61.48
N ASP A 542 75.78 45.64 61.57
CA ASP A 542 74.94 46.19 60.52
C ASP A 542 75.05 47.73 60.44
N GLU A 543 75.50 48.23 59.27
CA GLU A 543 75.69 49.66 59.01
C GLU A 543 74.36 50.42 58.85
N GLN A 544 73.27 49.75 58.43
CA GLN A 544 71.97 50.40 58.17
C GLN A 544 71.10 50.56 59.42
N LEU A 545 71.36 49.80 60.47
CA LEU A 545 70.58 49.85 61.72
C LEU A 545 71.16 50.91 62.69
N SER A 546 70.33 51.87 63.09
CA SER A 546 70.69 52.85 64.12
C SER A 546 70.55 52.26 65.52
N LEU A 547 71.31 52.77 66.51
CA LEU A 547 71.15 52.33 67.90
C LEU A 547 69.72 52.59 68.40
N ASP A 548 69.09 53.69 67.96
CA ASP A 548 67.73 54.06 68.32
C ASP A 548 66.71 53.04 67.81
N ASP A 549 66.85 52.56 66.57
CA ASP A 549 65.94 51.56 65.98
C ASP A 549 66.15 50.16 66.57
N PHE A 550 67.41 49.80 66.85
CA PHE A 550 67.74 48.58 67.57
C PHE A 550 67.11 48.58 68.97
N LEU A 551 67.34 49.65 69.74
CA LEU A 551 66.80 49.74 71.09
C LEU A 551 65.28 49.85 71.09
N ARG A 552 64.64 50.44 70.08
CA ARG A 552 63.16 50.47 69.99
C ARG A 552 62.55 49.08 69.83
N SER A 553 63.18 48.22 69.04
CA SER A 553 62.72 46.85 68.76
C SER A 553 63.12 45.82 69.82
N PHE A 554 64.15 46.10 70.63
CA PHE A 554 64.59 45.29 71.78
C PHE A 554 63.72 45.49 73.03
#